data_AF-Q6V8U8-F1
#
_entry.id   AF-Q6V8U8-F1
#
_cell.length_a   1.000
_cell.length_b   1.000
_cell.length_c   1.000
_cell.angle_alpha   90.00
_cell.angle_beta   90.00
_cell.angle_gamma   90.00
#
_symmetry.space_group_name_H-M   'P 1'
#
loop_
_entity.id
_entity.type
_entity.pdbx_description
1 polymer ?
#
loop_
_entity_poly.entity_id
_entity_poly.type
_entity_poly.pdbx_seq_one_letter_code
_entity_poly.pdbx_strand_id
1 'polypeptide(L)' 'EKERFSIPYFLNPAHYHKIKPLEELINEQNPAKYKPYCWGKFITHRKLSNFK' A
#
# COMPACT_ATOMS: atom_id res chain seq x y z
N GLU A 1 1.50 -36.01 -3.41
CA GLU A 1 1.45 -34.57 -3.04
C GLU A 1 2.63 -33.87 -3.72
N LYS A 2 2.47 -32.66 -4.29
CA LYS A 2 3.54 -31.96 -5.02
C LYS A 2 3.85 -30.65 -4.31
N GLU A 3 5.14 -30.40 -4.07
CA GLU A 3 5.59 -29.16 -3.42
C GLU A 3 5.23 -27.93 -4.28
N ARG A 4 4.74 -26.89 -3.62
CA ARG A 4 4.40 -25.61 -4.25
C ARG A 4 5.55 -24.62 -4.08
N PHE A 5 6.17 -24.26 -5.18
CA PHE A 5 7.14 -23.16 -5.24
C PHE A 5 6.48 -21.89 -5.78
N SER A 6 6.75 -20.75 -5.15
CA SER A 6 6.33 -19.43 -5.64
C SER A 6 7.40 -18.39 -5.36
N ILE A 7 7.73 -17.60 -6.39
CA ILE A 7 8.74 -16.53 -6.33
C ILE A 7 8.05 -15.21 -6.68
N PRO A 8 7.53 -14.45 -5.69
CA PRO A 8 6.81 -13.22 -5.97
C PRO A 8 7.76 -12.03 -6.18
N TYR A 9 7.37 -11.13 -7.08
CA TYR A 9 8.03 -9.84 -7.31
C TYR A 9 7.01 -8.71 -7.15
N PHE A 10 7.36 -7.64 -6.43
CA PHE A 10 6.45 -6.54 -6.10
C PHE A 10 7.07 -5.20 -6.46
N LEU A 11 6.31 -4.37 -7.20
CA LEU A 11 6.62 -2.97 -7.44
C LEU A 11 6.02 -2.14 -6.31
N ASN A 12 6.87 -1.61 -5.44
CA ASN A 12 6.47 -0.74 -4.35
C ASN A 12 6.95 0.70 -4.60
N PRO A 13 6.21 1.72 -4.15
CA PRO A 13 6.68 3.10 -4.17
C PRO A 13 7.98 3.29 -3.37
N ALA A 14 8.70 4.38 -3.64
CA ALA A 14 9.83 4.81 -2.82
C ALA A 14 9.41 5.04 -1.35
N HIS A 15 10.32 4.81 -0.39
CA HIS A 15 9.99 4.86 1.03
C HIS A 15 9.43 6.22 1.50
N TYR A 16 9.95 7.32 0.95
CA TYR A 16 9.52 8.67 1.28
C TYR A 16 8.26 9.12 0.53
N HIS A 17 7.75 8.32 -0.42
CA HIS A 17 6.63 8.73 -1.26
C HIS A 17 5.35 8.90 -0.42
N LYS A 18 4.57 9.95 -0.74
CA LYS A 18 3.28 10.22 -0.11
C LYS A 18 2.18 9.63 -0.99
N ILE A 19 1.46 8.65 -0.47
CA ILE A 19 0.31 8.02 -1.12
C ILE A 19 -0.93 8.81 -0.76
N LYS A 20 -1.78 9.10 -1.74
CA LYS A 20 -3.08 9.74 -1.60
C LYS A 20 -4.03 9.18 -2.67
N PRO A 21 -5.36 9.29 -2.48
CA PRO A 21 -6.29 8.99 -3.57
C PRO A 21 -5.99 9.89 -4.78
N LEU A 22 -6.16 9.34 -5.99
CA LEU A 22 -5.95 10.06 -7.25
C LEU A 22 -6.97 11.18 -7.37
N GLU A 23 -6.51 12.41 -7.60
CA GLU A 23 -7.34 13.60 -7.55
C GLU A 23 -8.39 13.61 -8.66
N GLU A 24 -8.02 13.10 -9.83
CA GLU A 24 -8.88 12.95 -10.99
C GLU A 24 -10.06 11.99 -10.79
N LEU A 25 -10.03 11.16 -9.73
CA LEU A 25 -11.08 10.19 -9.42
C LEU A 25 -11.96 10.59 -8.22
N ILE A 26 -11.68 11.72 -7.56
CA ILE A 26 -12.40 12.17 -6.36
C ILE A 26 -13.41 13.27 -6.75
N ASN A 27 -14.62 13.19 -6.23
CA ASN A 27 -15.65 14.23 -6.36
C ASN A 27 -16.65 14.15 -5.20
N GLU A 28 -17.73 14.94 -5.25
CA GLU A 28 -18.74 14.98 -4.20
C GLU A 28 -19.47 13.63 -4.03
N GLN A 29 -19.72 12.92 -5.14
CA GLN A 29 -20.37 11.61 -5.12
C GLN A 29 -19.38 10.47 -4.81
N ASN A 30 -18.07 10.70 -4.99
CA ASN A 30 -16.98 9.76 -4.68
C ASN A 30 -15.87 10.46 -3.88
N PRO A 31 -16.10 10.74 -2.59
CA PRO A 31 -15.12 11.45 -1.77
C PRO A 31 -13.91 10.58 -1.42
N ALA A 32 -12.81 11.24 -1.06
CA ALA A 32 -11.59 10.59 -0.62
C ALA A 32 -11.84 9.72 0.64
N LYS A 33 -11.67 8.40 0.52
CA LYS A 33 -11.85 7.45 1.63
C LYS A 33 -10.66 7.41 2.59
N TYR A 34 -9.48 7.81 2.12
CA TYR A 34 -8.23 7.72 2.88
C TYR A 34 -7.50 9.04 2.86
N LYS A 35 -6.95 9.42 4.01
CA LYS A 35 -6.07 10.57 4.13
C LYS A 35 -4.70 10.27 3.51
N PRO A 36 -3.99 11.26 2.95
CA PRO A 36 -2.64 11.05 2.46
C PRO A 36 -1.68 10.54 3.55
N TYR A 37 -0.81 9.59 3.22
CA TYR A 37 0.14 8.99 4.16
C TYR A 37 1.50 8.68 3.51
N CYS A 38 2.54 8.52 4.34
CA CYS A 38 3.87 8.12 3.88
C CYS A 38 3.94 6.60 3.68
N TRP A 39 4.32 6.15 2.48
CA TRP A 39 4.39 4.73 2.13
C TRP A 39 5.33 3.95 3.05
N GLY A 40 6.53 4.48 3.31
CA GLY A 40 7.53 3.84 4.16
C GLY A 40 7.06 3.58 5.58
N LYS A 41 6.35 4.56 6.18
CA LYS A 41 5.74 4.39 7.49
C LYS A 41 4.66 3.30 7.49
N PHE A 42 3.81 3.29 6.46
CA PHE A 42 2.75 2.29 6.32
C PHE A 42 3.31 0.87 6.16
N ILE A 43 4.25 0.65 5.23
CA ILE A 43 4.79 -0.70 4.96
C ILE A 43 5.61 -1.22 6.15
N THR A 44 6.31 -0.34 6.86
CA THR A 44 7.02 -0.69 8.10
C THR A 44 6.03 -1.14 9.18
N HIS A 45 4.97 -0.36 9.42
CA HIS A 45 3.93 -0.72 10.38
C HIS A 45 3.23 -2.04 10.01
N ARG A 46 2.88 -2.23 8.72
CA ARG A 46 2.27 -3.47 8.22
C ARG A 46 3.14 -4.70 8.45
N LYS A 47 4.45 -4.61 8.20
CA LYS A 47 5.39 -5.73 8.41
C LYS A 47 5.56 -6.08 9.90
N LEU A 48 5.34 -5.12 10.79
CA LEU A 48 5.49 -5.29 12.24
C LEU A 48 4.18 -5.64 12.96
N SER A 49 3.04 -5.71 12.26
CA SER A 49 1.75 -6.09 12.84
C SER A 49 1.58 -7.61 12.86
N ASN A 50 0.75 -8.16 11.97
CA ASN A 50 0.35 -9.59 11.97
C ASN A 50 1.40 -10.52 11.34
N PHE A 51 2.59 -10.02 11.02
CA PHE A 51 3.71 -10.78 10.46
C PHE A 51 4.84 -10.99 11.49
N LYS A 52 4.55 -10.74 12.78
CA LYS A 52 5.35 -11.12 13.94
C LYS A 52 4.52 -12.00 14.85
#